data_AF-A0A951XGV8-F1
#
_entry.id   AF-A0A951XGV8-F1
#
_cell.length_a   1.000
_cell.length_b   1.000
_cell.length_c   1.000
_cell.angle_alpha   90.00
_cell.angle_beta   90.00
_cell.angle_gamma   90.00
#
_symmetry.space_group_name_H-M   'P 1'
#
loop_
_entity.id
_entity.type
_entity.pdbx_description
1 polymer ?
#
loop_
_entity_poly.entity_id
_entity_poly.type
_entity_poly.pdbx_seq_one_letter_code
_entity_poly.pdbx_strand_id
1 'polypeptide(L)'
;MDRPTSDSHAKLEKFSLSLFAFTVLTTLAGLCGLLAWLAPDVWAAQFLPSWWRWLAVFAGVSLFNCFFEFFFHRYILHQPAIPFVRRLYRQHTLHHGLTNISKRHRPDGHDIVVIENKFPVVEPEQGEASFFPWYTLAVFSVLISPLFALLHWLLPAFPWFVAGYAALASSLVLYEVLHAINHWPFEKWAALVESPRWSWFWRPVYGFHLRHHAVIDCNESISGFFGLPIADWVFGTCIIPRTVYADGEEWQPEKFTRPEPVWLIRKLDQWAVGIVARRRAQARQEPAAAATKSRYTRGEEIANWVTHGIGMLLSVVGLTLLIIFSSLRGDAWHVVSFTVFGLSLLALYTASTLYHFWSSHRMKALLQKFDHAAIFILIAGTYTPFLLTGLRGPWGWTLFGIVWGLTAAGIAFQFLAFGRHKLLSVLAYVFMGWLIIVAIKPLMASLPAGGLWLLVAGGLCYTVGVVFYLWRRLRFHHAVWHGFVLGGSVCHFLAVFVFLLPRTA
;
A
#
# COMPACT_ATOMS: atom_id res chain seq x y z
N MET A 1 4.79 13.56 44.94
CA MET A 1 4.10 12.66 44.00
C MET A 1 5.11 12.30 42.94
N ASP A 2 5.56 11.07 43.02
CA ASP A 2 6.95 10.69 42.78
C ASP A 2 7.38 10.72 41.32
N ARG A 3 8.57 11.29 41.09
CA ARG A 3 9.34 11.12 39.85
C ARG A 3 9.75 9.65 39.76
N PRO A 4 9.58 8.97 38.61
CA PRO A 4 10.10 7.62 38.46
C PRO A 4 11.62 7.66 38.57
N THR A 5 12.15 6.77 39.40
CA THR A 5 13.59 6.54 39.63
C THR A 5 14.26 6.05 38.35
N SER A 6 15.44 6.61 38.07
CA SER A 6 16.24 6.50 36.85
C SER A 6 16.99 5.17 36.69
N ASP A 7 16.36 4.02 36.96
CA ASP A 7 17.08 2.74 37.03
C ASP A 7 16.48 1.61 36.17
N SER A 8 15.74 1.97 35.12
CA SER A 8 15.45 1.05 34.02
C SER A 8 16.21 1.44 32.76
N HIS A 9 17.54 1.57 32.88
CA HIS A 9 18.39 1.45 31.70
C HIS A 9 18.36 -0.02 31.25
N ALA A 10 17.31 -0.40 30.51
CA ALA A 10 17.45 -1.45 29.53
C ALA A 10 18.72 -1.11 28.74
N LYS A 11 19.74 -1.97 28.74
CA LYS A 11 20.97 -1.77 27.98
C LYS A 11 20.57 -1.45 26.54
N LEU A 12 20.63 -0.17 26.19
CA LEU A 12 20.23 0.35 24.89
C LEU A 12 21.26 -0.14 23.88
N GLU A 13 20.86 -1.04 22.99
CA GLU A 13 21.72 -1.54 21.94
C GLU A 13 22.02 -0.41 20.95
N LYS A 14 23.26 0.11 20.99
CA LYS A 14 23.79 1.00 19.95
C LYS A 14 23.60 0.32 18.58
N PHE A 15 23.22 1.08 17.56
CA PHE A 15 23.10 0.58 16.20
C PHE A 15 24.36 -0.19 15.80
N SER A 16 24.19 -1.49 15.58
CA SER A 16 25.25 -2.39 15.21
C SER A 16 25.18 -2.63 13.71
N LEU A 17 26.15 -2.07 12.97
CA LEU A 17 26.26 -2.28 11.52
C LEU A 17 26.36 -3.78 11.19
N SER A 18 27.02 -4.57 12.03
CA SER A 18 27.14 -6.01 11.85
C SER A 18 25.82 -6.74 12.07
N LEU A 19 25.05 -6.37 13.11
CA LEU A 19 23.71 -6.94 13.34
C LEU A 19 22.74 -6.55 12.23
N PHE A 20 22.80 -5.30 11.77
CA PHE A 20 21.99 -4.82 10.64
C PHE A 20 22.33 -5.57 9.35
N ALA A 21 23.62 -5.69 9.01
CA ALA A 21 24.07 -6.44 7.85
C ALA A 21 23.66 -7.92 7.94
N PHE A 22 23.83 -8.55 9.11
CA PHE A 22 23.36 -9.92 9.35
C PHE A 22 21.85 -10.04 9.11
N THR A 23 21.05 -9.13 9.68
CA THR A 23 19.59 -9.12 9.51
C THR A 23 19.18 -9.02 8.04
N VAL A 24 19.80 -8.11 7.28
CA VAL A 24 19.53 -7.94 5.85
C VAL A 24 19.89 -9.20 5.06
N LEU A 25 21.07 -9.76 5.30
CA LEU A 25 21.55 -10.97 4.62
C LEU A 25 20.68 -12.19 4.94
N THR A 26 20.34 -12.41 6.21
CA THR A 26 19.45 -13.50 6.64
C THR A 26 18.06 -13.35 6.03
N THR A 27 17.52 -12.12 5.98
CA THR A 27 16.22 -11.86 5.36
C THR A 27 16.24 -12.14 3.86
N LEU A 28 17.28 -11.69 3.14
CA LEU A 28 17.45 -11.99 1.72
C LEU A 28 17.57 -13.49 1.46
N ALA A 29 18.39 -14.18 2.26
CA ALA A 29 18.56 -15.63 2.16
C ALA A 29 17.21 -16.35 2.39
N GLY A 30 16.43 -15.92 3.39
CA GLY A 30 15.09 -16.45 3.64
C GLY A 30 14.11 -16.20 2.48
N LEU A 31 14.09 -14.99 1.91
CA LEU A 31 13.25 -14.67 0.75
C LEU A 31 13.62 -15.47 -0.50
N CYS A 32 14.91 -15.61 -0.79
CA CYS A 32 15.42 -16.42 -1.90
C CYS A 32 15.14 -17.91 -1.67
N GLY A 33 15.35 -18.41 -0.44
CA GLY A 33 15.03 -19.79 -0.07
C GLY A 33 13.54 -20.09 -0.18
N LEU A 34 12.68 -19.16 0.23
CA LEU A 34 11.23 -19.27 0.08
C LEU A 34 10.81 -19.27 -1.39
N LEU A 35 11.43 -18.46 -2.24
CA LEU A 35 11.20 -18.48 -3.69
C LEU A 35 11.66 -19.81 -4.31
N ALA A 36 12.85 -20.29 -3.94
CA ALA A 36 13.39 -21.56 -4.41
C ALA A 36 12.49 -22.75 -4.01
N TRP A 37 11.91 -22.71 -2.81
CA TRP A 37 11.03 -23.75 -2.31
C TRP A 37 9.62 -23.69 -2.92
N LEU A 38 9.02 -22.49 -3.00
CA LEU A 38 7.65 -22.33 -3.51
C LEU A 38 7.55 -22.39 -5.03
N ALA A 39 8.58 -21.95 -5.75
CA ALA A 39 8.58 -21.81 -7.20
C ALA A 39 9.97 -22.12 -7.78
N PRO A 40 10.41 -23.39 -7.77
CA PRO A 40 11.75 -23.79 -8.19
C PRO A 40 12.06 -23.42 -9.65
N ASP A 41 11.07 -23.46 -10.54
CA ASP A 41 11.24 -23.05 -11.93
C ASP A 41 11.46 -21.53 -12.07
N VAL A 42 10.71 -20.73 -11.31
CA VAL A 42 10.89 -19.28 -11.26
C VAL A 42 12.25 -18.94 -10.69
N TRP A 43 12.68 -19.65 -9.64
CA TRP A 43 14.00 -19.53 -9.04
C TRP A 43 15.11 -19.83 -10.05
N ALA A 44 15.04 -20.97 -10.74
CA ALA A 44 16.02 -21.34 -11.77
C ALA A 44 16.09 -20.28 -12.88
N ALA A 45 14.92 -19.77 -13.31
CA ALA A 45 14.84 -18.72 -14.31
C ALA A 45 15.49 -17.39 -13.89
N GLN A 46 15.79 -17.16 -12.60
CA GLN A 46 16.51 -15.94 -12.18
C GLN A 46 18.00 -15.95 -12.57
N PHE A 47 18.57 -17.10 -12.90
CA PHE A 47 20.01 -17.26 -13.14
C PHE A 47 20.38 -17.58 -14.59
N LEU A 48 19.38 -17.83 -15.45
CA LEU A 48 19.56 -18.02 -16.89
C LEU A 48 19.86 -16.73 -17.68
N PRO A 49 19.27 -15.56 -17.32
CA PRO A 49 19.50 -14.32 -18.06
C PRO A 49 20.94 -13.81 -18.02
N SER A 50 21.38 -13.13 -19.07
CA SER A 50 22.69 -12.44 -19.11
C SER A 50 22.80 -11.34 -18.06
N TRP A 51 24.02 -11.06 -17.61
CA TRP A 51 24.32 -10.07 -16.56
C TRP A 51 23.69 -8.68 -16.80
N TRP A 52 23.59 -8.22 -18.05
CA TRP A 52 22.99 -6.92 -18.37
C TRP A 52 21.48 -6.86 -18.03
N ARG A 53 20.75 -7.97 -18.15
CA ARG A 53 19.32 -8.03 -17.78
C ARG A 53 19.15 -7.94 -16.27
N TRP A 54 20.07 -8.56 -15.54
CA TRP A 54 20.13 -8.41 -14.09
C TRP A 54 20.37 -6.95 -13.71
N LEU A 55 21.38 -6.30 -14.31
CA LEU A 55 21.65 -4.87 -14.08
C LEU A 55 20.47 -3.97 -14.47
N ALA A 56 19.81 -4.26 -15.59
CA ALA A 56 18.66 -3.48 -16.05
C ALA A 56 17.49 -3.56 -15.04
N VAL A 57 17.18 -4.76 -14.53
CA VAL A 57 16.16 -4.93 -13.48
C VAL A 57 16.61 -4.25 -12.20
N PHE A 58 17.84 -4.47 -11.75
CA PHE A 58 18.37 -3.89 -10.53
C PHE A 58 18.30 -2.36 -10.57
N ALA A 59 18.81 -1.74 -11.63
CA ALA A 59 18.75 -0.29 -11.84
C ALA A 59 17.30 0.21 -11.97
N GLY A 60 16.44 -0.49 -12.72
CA GLY A 60 15.04 -0.11 -12.86
C GLY A 60 14.27 -0.14 -11.54
N VAL A 61 14.47 -1.18 -10.73
CA VAL A 61 13.86 -1.31 -9.40
C VAL A 61 14.47 -0.31 -8.42
N SER A 62 15.77 -0.06 -8.45
CA SER A 62 16.41 1.00 -7.64
C SER A 62 15.87 2.38 -7.99
N LEU A 63 15.63 2.68 -9.27
CA LEU A 63 15.00 3.93 -9.68
C LEU A 63 13.57 4.02 -9.17
N PHE A 64 12.78 2.94 -9.31
CA PHE A 64 11.44 2.88 -8.72
C PHE A 64 11.46 3.13 -7.21
N ASN A 65 12.40 2.51 -6.49
CA ASN A 65 12.57 2.68 -5.05
C ASN A 65 12.91 4.14 -4.69
N CYS A 66 13.72 4.85 -5.48
CA CYS A 66 14.00 6.27 -5.30
C CYS A 66 12.71 7.12 -5.31
N PHE A 67 11.81 6.89 -6.27
CA PHE A 67 10.53 7.59 -6.31
C PHE A 67 9.58 7.12 -5.19
N PHE A 68 9.58 5.83 -4.87
CA PHE A 68 8.78 5.31 -3.76
C PHE A 68 9.19 5.95 -2.42
N GLU A 69 10.49 6.02 -2.14
CA GLU A 69 11.07 6.68 -0.96
C GLU A 69 10.57 8.12 -0.85
N PHE A 70 10.61 8.88 -1.95
CA PHE A 70 10.11 10.25 -1.99
C PHE A 70 8.67 10.37 -1.49
N PHE A 71 7.76 9.56 -2.05
CA PHE A 71 6.34 9.59 -1.64
C PHE A 71 6.14 9.05 -0.23
N PHE A 72 6.87 8.01 0.14
CA PHE A 72 6.81 7.40 1.47
C PHE A 72 7.26 8.39 2.55
N HIS A 73 8.41 9.02 2.37
CA HIS A 73 8.94 9.98 3.32
C HIS A 73 8.01 11.20 3.45
N ARG A 74 7.61 11.81 2.34
CA ARG A 74 6.76 13.02 2.34
C ARG A 74 5.33 12.78 2.87
N TYR A 75 4.67 11.68 2.46
CA TYR A 75 3.23 11.48 2.73
C TYR A 75 2.91 10.40 3.75
N ILE A 76 3.90 9.64 4.22
CA ILE A 76 3.72 8.66 5.30
C ILE A 76 4.52 9.06 6.53
N LEU A 77 5.77 9.49 6.38
CA LEU A 77 6.64 9.83 7.51
C LEU A 77 6.45 11.27 8.00
N HIS A 78 6.25 12.24 7.10
CA HIS A 78 6.03 13.67 7.45
C HIS A 78 4.58 14.10 7.54
N GLN A 79 3.68 13.37 6.87
CA GLN A 79 2.25 13.61 6.92
C GLN A 79 1.55 12.30 7.30
N PRO A 80 0.64 12.26 8.27
CA PRO A 80 -0.13 11.05 8.54
C PRO A 80 -1.28 10.91 7.54
N ALA A 81 -1.01 11.03 6.23
CA ALA A 81 -2.00 10.98 5.15
C ALA A 81 -2.69 9.60 5.09
N ILE A 82 -2.04 8.57 5.61
CA ILE A 82 -2.55 7.20 5.68
C ILE A 82 -2.67 6.77 7.16
N PRO A 83 -3.89 6.61 7.71
CA PRO A 83 -4.08 6.34 9.14
C PRO A 83 -3.44 5.03 9.66
N PHE A 84 -3.38 3.98 8.83
CA PHE A 84 -2.94 2.65 9.27
C PHE A 84 -1.43 2.58 9.54
N VAL A 85 -0.64 3.46 8.91
CA VAL A 85 0.81 3.59 9.12
C VAL A 85 1.17 4.78 10.02
N ARG A 86 0.21 5.35 10.77
CA ARG A 86 0.46 6.52 11.64
C ARG A 86 1.57 6.30 12.68
N ARG A 87 1.88 5.04 13.04
CA ARG A 87 3.01 4.72 13.92
C ARG A 87 4.33 5.21 13.34
N LEU A 88 4.55 5.03 12.04
CA LEU A 88 5.75 5.48 11.33
C LEU A 88 5.87 7.00 11.37
N TYR A 89 4.77 7.72 11.06
CA TYR A 89 4.71 9.18 11.23
C TYR A 89 5.11 9.63 12.65
N ARG A 90 4.58 8.97 13.69
CA ARG A 90 4.88 9.32 15.09
C ARG A 90 6.35 9.10 15.44
N GLN A 91 6.92 7.97 15.01
CA GLN A 91 8.33 7.65 15.24
C GLN A 91 9.23 8.65 14.50
N HIS A 92 8.92 8.96 13.25
CA HIS A 92 9.66 9.93 12.46
C HIS A 92 9.57 11.36 13.02
N THR A 93 8.37 11.77 13.46
CA THR A 93 8.19 13.09 14.11
C THR A 93 8.94 13.16 15.44
N LEU A 94 9.02 12.06 16.20
CA LEU A 94 9.82 11.99 17.43
C LEU A 94 11.31 12.19 17.10
N HIS A 95 11.81 11.48 16.08
CA HIS A 95 13.18 11.65 15.59
C HIS A 95 13.49 13.12 15.25
N HIS A 96 12.65 13.76 14.44
CA HIS A 96 12.78 15.19 14.11
C HIS A 96 12.70 16.11 15.33
N GLY A 97 11.88 15.77 16.34
CA GLY A 97 11.80 16.56 17.58
C GLY A 97 13.09 16.51 18.39
N LEU A 98 13.75 15.36 18.41
CA LEU A 98 15.00 15.11 19.12
C LEU A 98 16.23 15.65 18.38
N THR A 99 16.12 15.84 17.06
CA THR A 99 17.20 16.35 16.19
C THR A 99 16.79 17.67 15.51
N ASN A 100 15.91 18.46 16.12
CA ASN A 100 15.34 19.64 15.46
C ASN A 100 16.39 20.73 15.16
N ILE A 101 16.25 21.37 13.99
CA ILE A 101 16.98 22.60 13.64
C ILE A 101 15.96 23.72 13.48
N SER A 102 16.02 24.71 14.36
CA SER A 102 15.02 25.78 14.40
C SER A 102 15.63 27.13 14.77
N LYS A 103 14.78 28.14 14.96
CA LYS A 103 15.20 29.48 15.36
C LYS A 103 14.85 29.74 16.83
N ARG A 104 15.77 30.37 17.55
CA ARG A 104 15.62 30.74 18.96
C ARG A 104 16.02 32.20 19.17
N HIS A 105 15.30 32.90 20.04
CA HIS A 105 15.70 34.24 20.48
C HIS A 105 16.83 34.13 21.50
N ARG A 106 17.87 34.96 21.35
CA ARG A 106 18.99 34.94 22.29
C ARG A 106 18.53 35.50 23.65
N PRO A 107 18.95 34.91 24.79
CA PRO A 107 18.52 35.37 26.12
C PRO A 107 19.11 36.72 26.57
N ASP A 108 20.02 37.31 25.80
CA ASP A 108 20.85 38.46 26.17
C ASP A 108 20.20 39.84 25.89
N GLY A 109 18.90 39.88 25.62
CA GLY A 109 18.14 41.13 25.51
C GLY A 109 18.27 41.87 24.17
N HIS A 110 19.04 41.32 23.22
CA HIS A 110 19.04 41.77 21.82
C HIS A 110 18.02 40.96 21.01
N ASP A 111 17.29 41.60 20.08
CA ASP A 111 16.34 40.97 19.14
C ASP A 111 17.03 40.09 18.06
N ILE A 112 18.21 39.54 18.35
CA ILE A 112 18.96 38.68 17.46
C ILE A 112 18.39 37.26 17.52
N VAL A 113 17.97 36.77 16.36
CA VAL A 113 17.50 35.40 16.18
C VAL A 113 18.70 34.53 15.81
N VAL A 114 18.92 33.46 16.56
CA VAL A 114 19.98 32.47 16.31
C VAL A 114 19.41 31.12 15.90
N ILE A 115 20.23 30.30 15.28
CA ILE A 115 19.91 28.90 14.96
C ILE A 115 20.08 28.08 16.25
N GLU A 116 19.03 27.33 16.60
CA GLU A 116 19.11 26.24 17.56
C GLU A 116 19.29 24.95 16.76
N ASN A 117 20.44 24.30 16.92
CA ASN A 117 20.73 23.03 16.28
C ASN A 117 20.97 21.94 17.34
N LYS A 118 20.02 21.00 17.44
CA LYS A 118 20.14 19.82 18.33
C LYS A 118 20.92 18.66 17.73
N PHE A 119 21.50 18.83 16.54
CA PHE A 119 22.52 17.95 15.99
C PHE A 119 23.90 18.31 16.50
N PRO A 120 24.82 17.34 16.56
CA PRO A 120 24.69 15.93 16.16
C PRO A 120 23.98 15.05 17.21
N VAL A 121 23.65 13.81 16.85
CA VAL A 121 23.06 12.83 17.78
C VAL A 121 24.10 12.44 18.84
N VAL A 122 23.96 12.99 20.03
CA VAL A 122 24.85 12.77 21.19
C VAL A 122 24.14 12.11 22.36
N GLU A 123 22.81 12.22 22.44
CA GLU A 123 22.00 11.62 23.48
C GLU A 123 21.41 10.26 23.05
N PRO A 124 21.24 9.28 23.97
CA PRO A 124 20.68 7.97 23.63
C PRO A 124 19.28 8.04 23.00
N GLU A 125 18.42 8.95 23.48
CA GLU A 125 17.05 9.12 23.00
C GLU A 125 17.01 9.50 21.50
N GLN A 126 17.98 10.31 21.05
CA GLN A 126 18.13 10.70 19.64
C GLN A 126 18.48 9.50 18.75
N GLY A 127 19.22 8.51 19.28
CA GLY A 127 19.62 7.30 18.55
C GLY A 127 18.46 6.33 18.29
N GLU A 128 17.59 6.10 19.27
CA GLU A 128 16.51 5.10 19.19
C GLU A 128 15.47 5.38 18.09
N ALA A 129 15.23 6.66 17.79
CA ALA A 129 14.19 7.06 16.84
C ALA A 129 14.64 7.01 15.37
N SER A 130 15.91 6.67 15.10
CA SER A 130 16.57 6.93 13.81
C SER A 130 16.60 5.73 12.84
N PHE A 131 16.10 4.56 13.23
CA PHE A 131 16.26 3.31 12.46
C PHE A 131 14.92 2.65 12.12
N PHE A 132 14.84 2.02 10.95
CA PHE A 132 13.71 1.16 10.58
C PHE A 132 13.71 -0.14 11.41
N PRO A 133 12.52 -0.74 11.64
CA PRO A 133 12.42 -2.05 12.26
C PRO A 133 13.18 -3.14 11.50
N TRP A 134 13.75 -4.12 12.20
CA TRP A 134 14.51 -5.23 11.61
C TRP A 134 13.76 -6.03 10.54
N TYR A 135 12.43 -6.07 10.59
CA TYR A 135 11.57 -6.79 9.64
C TYR A 135 11.22 -5.99 8.37
N THR A 136 11.73 -4.76 8.22
CA THR A 136 11.32 -3.83 7.15
C THR A 136 11.56 -4.39 5.76
N LEU A 137 12.73 -5.01 5.52
CA LEU A 137 13.04 -5.63 4.23
C LEU A 137 12.05 -6.74 3.87
N ALA A 138 11.68 -7.59 4.84
CA ALA A 138 10.73 -8.68 4.61
C ALA A 138 9.35 -8.13 4.23
N VAL A 139 8.86 -7.12 4.96
CA VAL A 139 7.55 -6.50 4.69
C VAL A 139 7.51 -5.87 3.30
N PHE A 140 8.50 -5.05 2.94
CA PHE A 140 8.53 -4.43 1.61
C PHE A 140 8.70 -5.46 0.49
N SER A 141 9.50 -6.50 0.72
CA SER A 141 9.67 -7.59 -0.23
C SER A 141 8.35 -8.29 -0.48
N VAL A 142 7.62 -8.72 0.57
CA VAL A 142 6.31 -9.37 0.44
C VAL A 142 5.28 -8.47 -0.28
N LEU A 143 5.29 -7.17 0.01
CA LEU A 143 4.37 -6.23 -0.65
C LEU A 143 4.66 -6.07 -2.14
N ILE A 144 5.92 -6.14 -2.57
CA ILE A 144 6.30 -6.00 -3.98
C ILE A 144 6.37 -7.33 -4.74
N SER A 145 6.48 -8.47 -4.05
CA SER A 145 6.54 -9.80 -4.68
C SER A 145 5.41 -10.06 -5.69
N PRO A 146 4.15 -9.63 -5.47
CA PRO A 146 3.10 -9.78 -6.48
C PRO A 146 3.39 -9.01 -7.78
N LEU A 147 4.00 -7.82 -7.67
CA LEU A 147 4.43 -7.05 -8.84
C LEU A 147 5.59 -7.76 -9.56
N PHE A 148 6.57 -8.31 -8.82
CA PHE A 148 7.65 -9.10 -9.42
C PHE A 148 7.13 -10.38 -10.08
N ALA A 149 6.13 -11.05 -9.50
CA ALA A 149 5.47 -12.19 -10.11
C ALA A 149 4.81 -11.81 -11.43
N LEU A 150 4.06 -10.70 -11.46
CA LEU A 150 3.44 -10.17 -12.68
C LEU A 150 4.49 -9.82 -13.73
N LEU A 151 5.56 -9.11 -13.35
CA LEU A 151 6.64 -8.72 -14.27
C LEU A 151 7.42 -9.92 -14.78
N HIS A 152 7.68 -10.92 -13.94
CA HIS A 152 8.30 -12.17 -14.36
C HIS A 152 7.42 -12.95 -15.33
N TRP A 153 6.10 -12.93 -15.12
CA TRP A 153 5.19 -13.58 -16.04
C TRP A 153 5.08 -12.84 -17.40
N LEU A 154 5.08 -11.51 -17.40
CA LEU A 154 5.06 -10.70 -18.63
C LEU A 154 6.42 -10.72 -19.37
N LEU A 155 7.52 -10.70 -18.62
CA LEU A 155 8.89 -10.57 -19.09
C LEU A 155 9.78 -11.64 -18.42
N PRO A 156 9.56 -12.94 -18.71
CA PRO A 156 10.25 -14.06 -18.03
C PRO A 156 11.75 -14.11 -18.32
N ALA A 157 12.19 -13.40 -19.36
CA ALA A 157 13.58 -13.30 -19.74
C ALA A 157 14.43 -12.48 -18.76
N PHE A 158 13.81 -11.85 -17.75
CA PHE A 158 14.45 -10.95 -16.78
C PHE A 158 14.35 -11.49 -15.34
N PRO A 159 15.40 -11.30 -14.52
CA PRO A 159 15.49 -11.87 -13.17
C PRO A 159 14.83 -10.97 -12.11
N TRP A 160 13.53 -10.75 -12.22
CA TRP A 160 12.76 -9.80 -11.39
C TRP A 160 12.88 -10.00 -9.88
N PHE A 161 12.90 -11.26 -9.41
CA PHE A 161 12.91 -11.52 -7.98
C PHE A 161 14.30 -11.31 -7.37
N VAL A 162 15.33 -11.97 -7.91
CA VAL A 162 16.68 -11.89 -7.32
C VAL A 162 17.24 -10.48 -7.48
N ALA A 163 17.15 -9.88 -8.67
CA ALA A 163 17.61 -8.51 -8.87
C ALA A 163 16.72 -7.47 -8.15
N GLY A 164 15.41 -7.72 -8.07
CA GLY A 164 14.48 -6.83 -7.37
C GLY A 164 14.66 -6.84 -5.85
N TYR A 165 14.82 -8.01 -5.23
CA TYR A 165 15.13 -8.12 -3.80
C TYR A 165 16.52 -7.55 -3.48
N ALA A 166 17.51 -7.75 -4.36
CA ALA A 166 18.81 -7.10 -4.22
C ALA A 166 18.67 -5.58 -4.26
N ALA A 167 17.90 -5.01 -5.21
CA ALA A 167 17.69 -3.57 -5.31
C ALA A 167 16.97 -2.98 -4.09
N LEU A 168 15.97 -3.69 -3.53
CA LEU A 168 15.32 -3.30 -2.27
C LEU A 168 16.28 -3.32 -1.09
N ALA A 169 17.05 -4.39 -0.94
CA ALA A 169 18.03 -4.50 0.13
C ALA A 169 19.12 -3.43 0.01
N SER A 170 19.64 -3.18 -1.20
CA SER A 170 20.61 -2.13 -1.45
C SER A 170 20.06 -0.75 -1.11
N SER A 171 18.81 -0.44 -1.47
CA SER A 171 18.17 0.84 -1.12
C SER A 171 17.99 0.97 0.40
N LEU A 172 17.54 -0.06 1.10
CA LEU A 172 17.39 -0.03 2.55
C LEU A 172 18.74 0.12 3.27
N VAL A 173 19.75 -0.64 2.85
CA VAL A 173 21.10 -0.54 3.41
C VAL A 173 21.68 0.85 3.18
N LEU A 174 21.52 1.39 1.96
CA LEU A 174 22.01 2.71 1.64
C LEU A 174 21.30 3.80 2.44
N TYR A 175 19.97 3.70 2.59
CA TYR A 175 19.18 4.58 3.44
C TYR A 175 19.76 4.62 4.86
N GLU A 176 19.86 3.46 5.51
CA GLU A 176 20.25 3.35 6.91
C GLU A 176 21.69 3.77 7.15
N VAL A 177 22.60 3.37 6.27
CA VAL A 177 24.03 3.71 6.40
C VAL A 177 24.25 5.19 6.17
N LEU A 178 23.68 5.79 5.12
CA LEU A 178 23.82 7.23 4.87
C LEU A 178 23.12 8.05 5.96
N HIS A 179 21.94 7.63 6.41
CA HIS A 179 21.26 8.25 7.54
C HIS A 179 22.15 8.23 8.80
N ALA A 180 22.68 7.07 9.17
CA ALA A 180 23.55 6.93 10.34
C ALA A 180 24.84 7.75 10.25
N ILE A 181 25.45 7.85 9.06
CA ILE A 181 26.65 8.66 8.82
C ILE A 181 26.31 10.16 8.97
N ASN A 182 25.18 10.62 8.44
CA ASN A 182 24.74 12.00 8.57
C ASN A 182 24.44 12.42 10.03
N HIS A 183 24.16 11.45 10.90
CA HIS A 183 23.97 11.67 12.34
C HIS A 183 25.27 11.69 13.16
N TRP A 184 26.43 11.49 12.53
CA TRP A 184 27.71 11.54 13.26
C TRP A 184 28.04 12.91 13.84
N PRO A 185 28.83 12.94 14.94
CA PRO A 185 29.31 14.19 15.52
C PRO A 185 30.04 15.09 14.54
N PHE A 186 29.89 16.41 14.68
CA PHE A 186 30.53 17.38 13.76
C PHE A 186 32.05 17.21 13.76
N GLU A 187 32.65 16.79 14.87
CA GLU A 187 34.09 16.52 14.99
C GLU A 187 34.57 15.46 13.99
N LYS A 188 33.72 14.47 13.66
CA LYS A 188 34.04 13.46 12.62
C LYS A 188 33.97 14.05 11.21
N TRP A 189 33.14 15.07 11.02
CA TRP A 189 32.94 15.76 9.75
C TRP A 189 33.90 16.93 9.54
N ALA A 190 34.43 17.53 10.61
CA ALA A 190 35.19 18.77 10.60
C ALA A 190 36.34 18.73 9.56
N ALA A 191 37.18 17.68 9.59
CA ALA A 191 38.29 17.53 8.66
C ALA A 191 37.86 17.48 7.17
N LEU A 192 36.66 16.95 6.89
CA LEU A 192 36.11 16.86 5.53
C LEU A 192 35.45 18.18 5.10
N VAL A 193 34.62 18.75 5.96
CA VAL A 193 33.82 19.96 5.74
C VAL A 193 34.70 21.23 5.69
N GLU A 194 35.80 21.24 6.43
CA GLU A 194 36.78 22.33 6.49
C GLU A 194 37.96 22.11 5.53
N SER A 195 37.96 21.01 4.77
CA SER A 195 39.02 20.71 3.80
C SER A 195 39.23 21.86 2.79
N PRO A 196 40.45 22.39 2.64
CA PRO A 196 40.71 23.48 1.68
C PRO A 196 40.40 23.09 0.23
N ARG A 197 40.50 21.80 -0.11
CA ARG A 197 40.33 21.28 -1.48
C ARG A 197 38.95 20.67 -1.74
N TRP A 198 38.34 20.07 -0.72
CA TRP A 198 37.13 19.25 -0.88
C TRP A 198 35.91 19.76 -0.09
N SER A 199 36.02 20.88 0.62
CA SER A 199 34.90 21.45 1.38
C SER A 199 33.67 21.75 0.51
N TRP A 200 33.86 22.13 -0.75
CA TRP A 200 32.77 22.37 -1.70
C TRP A 200 31.90 21.12 -1.94
N PHE A 201 32.45 19.92 -1.76
CA PHE A 201 31.75 18.64 -1.89
C PHE A 201 31.18 18.18 -0.55
N TRP A 202 32.00 18.20 0.51
CA TRP A 202 31.62 17.66 1.82
C TRP A 202 30.62 18.54 2.59
N ARG A 203 30.63 19.86 2.38
CA ARG A 203 29.63 20.76 2.99
C ARG A 203 28.20 20.43 2.53
N PRO A 204 27.92 20.28 1.22
CA PRO A 204 26.66 19.74 0.74
C PRO A 204 26.30 18.37 1.32
N VAL A 205 27.24 17.42 1.35
CA VAL A 205 26.98 16.05 1.83
C VAL A 205 26.55 16.06 3.30
N TYR A 206 27.29 16.76 4.16
CA TYR A 206 26.94 16.90 5.56
C TYR A 206 25.63 17.68 5.75
N GLY A 207 25.51 18.82 5.06
CA GLY A 207 24.34 19.69 5.19
C GLY A 207 23.05 19.07 4.65
N PHE A 208 23.14 18.09 3.74
CA PHE A 208 22.00 17.51 3.03
C PHE A 208 20.92 17.02 4.00
N HIS A 209 21.29 16.22 5.00
CA HIS A 209 20.30 15.74 5.96
C HIS A 209 19.91 16.81 7.00
N LEU A 210 20.83 17.68 7.41
CA LEU A 210 20.51 18.77 8.34
C LEU A 210 19.43 19.70 7.75
N ARG A 211 19.50 19.97 6.44
CA ARG A 211 18.48 20.77 5.76
C ARG A 211 17.10 20.13 5.82
N HIS A 212 17.02 18.81 5.70
CA HIS A 212 15.77 18.08 5.82
C HIS A 212 15.11 18.31 7.19
N HIS A 213 15.93 18.34 8.25
CA HIS A 213 15.47 18.64 9.61
C HIS A 213 15.10 20.10 9.83
N ALA A 214 15.74 21.03 9.13
CA ALA A 214 15.40 22.45 9.16
C ALA A 214 14.11 22.77 8.35
N VAL A 215 13.96 22.13 7.20
CA VAL A 215 12.88 22.38 6.23
C VAL A 215 12.42 21.05 5.59
N ILE A 216 11.49 20.38 6.26
CA ILE A 216 10.95 19.08 5.84
C ILE A 216 10.35 19.06 4.42
N ASP A 217 9.96 20.24 3.90
CA ASP A 217 9.43 20.39 2.54
C ASP A 217 10.47 20.03 1.45
N CYS A 218 11.76 20.01 1.77
CA CYS A 218 12.83 19.59 0.84
C CYS A 218 12.80 18.08 0.57
N ASN A 219 12.23 17.28 1.48
CA ASN A 219 12.17 15.81 1.49
C ASN A 219 13.54 15.11 1.47
N GLU A 220 14.43 15.47 0.53
CA GLU A 220 15.86 15.13 0.49
C GLU A 220 16.07 13.63 0.70
N SER A 221 15.61 12.85 -0.29
CA SER A 221 15.67 11.38 -0.26
C SER A 221 17.09 10.92 0.09
N ILE A 222 17.21 10.14 1.16
CA ILE A 222 18.48 9.72 1.76
C ILE A 222 19.09 8.59 0.94
N SER A 223 18.30 7.59 0.55
CA SER A 223 18.80 6.49 -0.28
C SER A 223 18.85 6.90 -1.75
N GLY A 224 17.81 7.57 -2.24
CA GLY A 224 17.71 8.06 -3.61
C GLY A 224 18.01 6.97 -4.64
N PHE A 225 18.57 7.37 -5.77
CA PHE A 225 19.14 6.45 -6.75
C PHE A 225 20.65 6.37 -6.53
N PHE A 226 21.08 5.47 -5.65
CA PHE A 226 22.48 5.34 -5.21
C PHE A 226 23.02 6.64 -4.57
N GLY A 227 22.21 7.26 -3.69
CA GLY A 227 22.53 8.49 -2.96
C GLY A 227 22.19 9.76 -3.73
N LEU A 228 21.77 9.65 -4.99
CA LEU A 228 21.34 10.80 -5.78
C LEU A 228 19.85 11.08 -5.56
N PRO A 229 19.45 12.32 -5.20
CA PRO A 229 18.06 12.67 -4.91
C PRO A 229 17.28 12.95 -6.22
N ILE A 230 17.27 11.97 -7.14
CA ILE A 230 16.69 12.11 -8.48
C ILE A 230 15.22 12.50 -8.40
N ALA A 231 14.44 11.86 -7.52
CA ALA A 231 13.03 12.20 -7.35
C ALA A 231 12.85 13.66 -6.90
N ASP A 232 13.69 14.16 -6.00
CA ASP A 232 13.63 15.54 -5.53
C ASP A 232 14.03 16.55 -6.62
N TRP A 233 14.97 16.21 -7.50
CA TRP A 233 15.27 17.02 -8.70
C TRP A 233 14.10 17.05 -9.67
N VAL A 234 13.54 15.88 -9.98
CA VAL A 234 12.40 15.74 -10.91
C VAL A 234 11.18 16.53 -10.40
N PHE A 235 10.96 16.55 -9.09
CA PHE A 235 9.81 17.20 -8.48
C PHE A 235 10.07 18.63 -7.99
N GLY A 236 11.30 19.14 -8.10
CA GLY A 236 11.65 20.50 -7.69
C GLY A 236 11.63 20.72 -6.17
N THR A 237 11.94 19.68 -5.38
CA THR A 237 12.06 19.76 -3.92
C THR A 237 13.51 19.84 -3.44
N CYS A 238 14.47 19.48 -4.29
CA CYS A 238 15.89 19.47 -3.91
C CYS A 238 16.46 20.89 -3.83
N ILE A 239 17.02 21.26 -2.68
CA ILE A 239 17.84 22.46 -2.51
C ILE A 239 19.12 22.04 -1.82
N ILE A 240 20.25 22.05 -2.54
CA ILE A 240 21.53 21.63 -1.96
C ILE A 240 22.05 22.72 -1.00
N PRO A 241 22.28 22.41 0.28
CA PRO A 241 22.78 23.38 1.24
C PRO A 241 24.23 23.76 0.94
N ARG A 242 24.53 25.07 0.99
CA ARG A 242 25.88 25.62 0.77
C ARG A 242 26.65 25.88 2.07
N THR A 243 25.94 25.84 3.20
CA THR A 243 26.46 26.18 4.53
C THR A 243 25.96 25.19 5.56
N VAL A 244 26.72 25.01 6.63
CA VAL A 244 26.31 24.23 7.81
C VAL A 244 25.31 25.06 8.64
N TYR A 245 24.44 24.39 9.40
CA TYR A 245 23.54 25.02 10.36
C TYR A 245 24.22 24.97 11.74
N ALA A 246 25.10 25.92 12.06
CA ALA A 246 25.81 25.85 13.35
C ALA A 246 24.92 26.34 14.50
N ASP A 247 24.98 25.69 15.66
CA ASP A 247 24.26 26.14 16.85
C ASP A 247 24.77 27.51 17.31
N GLY A 248 23.86 28.44 17.63
CA GLY A 248 24.19 29.80 18.04
C GLY A 248 24.59 30.76 16.90
N GLU A 249 24.69 30.27 15.66
CA GLU A 249 24.90 31.10 14.47
C GLU A 249 23.71 32.05 14.25
N GLU A 250 23.97 33.26 13.73
CA GLU A 250 22.88 34.17 13.35
C GLU A 250 21.97 33.53 12.29
N TRP A 251 20.66 33.67 12.50
CA TRP A 251 19.68 33.12 11.60
C TRP A 251 19.67 33.89 10.28
N GLN A 252 19.76 33.15 9.17
CA GLN A 252 19.69 33.69 7.81
C GLN A 252 18.45 33.13 7.09
N PRO A 253 17.58 33.98 6.52
CA PRO A 253 16.36 33.54 5.81
C PRO A 253 16.63 32.50 4.72
N GLU A 254 17.74 32.65 4.00
CA GLU A 254 18.11 31.83 2.84
C GLU A 254 18.30 30.36 3.25
N LYS A 255 18.82 30.11 4.46
CA LYS A 255 19.00 28.76 5.01
C LYS A 255 17.68 28.03 5.25
N PHE A 256 16.57 28.74 5.42
CA PHE A 256 15.25 28.15 5.68
C PHE A 256 14.27 28.30 4.51
N THR A 257 14.78 28.64 3.33
CA THR A 257 13.99 28.75 2.10
C THR A 257 13.28 27.44 1.80
N ARG A 258 11.99 27.50 1.48
CA ARG A 258 11.21 26.33 1.05
C ARG A 258 11.36 26.11 -0.45
N PRO A 259 11.36 24.86 -0.93
CA PRO A 259 11.32 24.60 -2.36
C PRO A 259 9.97 25.00 -2.96
N GLU A 260 9.96 25.15 -4.28
CA GLU A 260 8.75 25.33 -5.08
C GLU A 260 8.51 24.08 -5.95
N PRO A 261 7.79 23.07 -5.45
CA PRO A 261 7.62 21.83 -6.18
C PRO A 261 6.80 22.01 -7.46
N VAL A 262 6.93 21.06 -8.38
CA VAL A 262 6.07 20.99 -9.56
C VAL A 262 4.58 20.94 -9.18
N TRP A 263 3.71 21.34 -10.10
CA TRP A 263 2.28 21.53 -9.83
C TRP A 263 1.61 20.28 -9.21
N LEU A 264 2.02 19.08 -9.65
CA LEU A 264 1.50 17.81 -9.15
C LEU A 264 1.78 17.64 -7.66
N ILE A 265 3.01 17.88 -7.22
CA ILE A 265 3.40 17.76 -5.81
C ILE A 265 2.69 18.82 -4.97
N ARG A 266 2.57 20.06 -5.46
CA ARG A 266 1.79 21.11 -4.78
C ARG A 266 0.33 20.68 -4.56
N LYS A 267 -0.30 20.02 -5.54
CA LYS A 267 -1.67 19.49 -5.40
C LYS A 267 -1.74 18.34 -4.39
N LEU A 268 -0.77 17.43 -4.40
CA LEU A 268 -0.71 16.32 -3.44
C LEU A 268 -0.46 16.81 -2.01
N ASP A 269 0.39 17.82 -1.82
CA ASP A 269 0.62 18.47 -0.52
C ASP A 269 -0.66 19.11 0.02
N GLN A 270 -1.36 19.89 -0.80
CA GLN A 270 -2.65 20.48 -0.45
C GLN A 270 -3.70 19.41 -0.09
N TRP A 271 -3.72 18.31 -0.85
CA TRP A 271 -4.60 17.19 -0.59
C TRP A 271 -4.28 16.50 0.74
N ALA A 272 -3.01 16.22 1.02
CA ALA A 272 -2.55 15.58 2.24
C ALA A 272 -2.89 16.43 3.48
N VAL A 273 -2.56 17.73 3.44
CA VAL A 273 -2.90 18.70 4.49
C VAL A 273 -4.42 18.75 4.69
N GLY A 274 -5.19 18.83 3.61
CA GLY A 274 -6.64 18.87 3.66
C GLY A 274 -7.26 17.62 4.30
N ILE A 275 -6.72 16.44 4.02
CA ILE A 275 -7.18 15.19 4.64
C ILE A 275 -6.87 15.18 6.14
N VAL A 276 -5.65 15.57 6.54
CA VAL A 276 -5.24 15.57 7.95
C VAL A 276 -6.06 16.59 8.74
N ALA A 277 -6.28 17.78 8.18
CA ALA A 277 -7.11 18.83 8.78
C ALA A 277 -8.56 18.36 8.99
N ARG A 278 -9.19 17.75 7.96
CA ARG A 278 -10.55 17.19 8.08
C ARG A 278 -10.63 16.13 9.16
N ARG A 279 -9.65 15.23 9.25
CA ARG A 279 -9.62 14.18 10.28
C ARG A 279 -9.47 14.78 11.69
N ARG A 280 -8.62 15.80 11.87
CA ARG A 280 -8.48 16.51 13.14
C ARG A 280 -9.76 17.26 13.52
N ALA A 281 -10.43 17.89 12.56
CA ALA A 281 -11.70 18.57 12.78
C ALA A 281 -12.81 17.58 13.19
N GLN A 282 -12.92 16.44 12.51
CA GLN A 282 -13.85 15.36 12.87
C GLN A 282 -13.60 14.84 14.29
N ALA A 283 -12.33 14.57 14.64
CA ALA A 283 -11.99 14.10 15.98
C ALA A 283 -12.28 15.14 17.10
N ARG A 284 -12.31 16.45 16.77
CA ARG A 284 -12.70 17.51 17.70
C ARG A 284 -14.21 17.71 17.80
N GLN A 285 -14.96 17.37 16.74
CA GLN A 285 -16.40 17.56 16.64
C GLN A 285 -17.23 16.32 17.03
N GLU A 286 -16.61 15.15 17.21
CA GLU A 286 -17.29 13.96 17.74
C GLU A 286 -17.34 14.03 19.28
N PRO A 287 -18.47 14.45 19.92
CA PRO A 287 -18.73 13.99 21.28
C PRO A 287 -18.89 12.47 21.22
N ALA A 288 -18.44 11.77 22.27
CA ALA A 288 -18.42 10.30 22.36
C ALA A 288 -19.78 9.61 22.09
N ALA A 289 -20.88 10.36 21.94
CA ALA A 289 -22.24 9.89 21.70
C ALA A 289 -22.79 10.10 20.27
N ALA A 290 -22.07 10.72 19.31
CA ALA A 290 -22.63 11.09 18.00
C ALA A 290 -22.45 10.05 16.86
N ALA A 291 -22.07 8.81 17.17
CA ALA A 291 -22.13 7.73 16.21
C ALA A 291 -23.59 7.27 16.11
N THR A 292 -24.43 7.80 15.23
CA THR A 292 -25.68 7.16 14.70
C THR A 292 -26.62 8.12 13.94
N LYS A 293 -26.18 8.77 12.86
CA LYS A 293 -27.09 9.14 11.76
C LYS A 293 -26.69 8.34 10.52
N SER A 294 -27.65 7.64 9.91
CA SER A 294 -27.41 6.98 8.61
C SER A 294 -26.85 8.02 7.64
N ARG A 295 -25.78 7.66 6.91
CA ARG A 295 -25.13 8.55 5.94
C ARG A 295 -25.98 8.81 4.70
N TYR A 296 -27.00 8.00 4.47
CA TYR A 296 -27.86 8.05 3.29
C TYR A 296 -29.22 8.65 3.64
N THR A 297 -29.77 9.42 2.70
CA THR A 297 -31.17 9.86 2.77
C THR A 297 -32.12 8.66 2.63
N ARG A 298 -33.39 8.80 3.06
CA ARG A 298 -34.39 7.72 2.89
C ARG A 298 -34.51 7.27 1.43
N GLY A 299 -34.49 8.21 0.49
CA GLY A 299 -34.54 7.89 -0.95
C GLY A 299 -33.32 7.10 -1.42
N GLU A 300 -32.13 7.41 -0.90
CA GLU A 300 -30.92 6.67 -1.23
C GLU A 300 -30.92 5.26 -0.62
N GLU A 301 -31.40 5.09 0.61
CA GLU A 301 -31.58 3.75 1.20
C GLU A 301 -32.58 2.91 0.37
N ILE A 302 -33.68 3.52 -0.09
CA ILE A 302 -34.65 2.86 -0.98
C ILE A 302 -33.99 2.42 -2.27
N ALA A 303 -33.26 3.31 -2.95
CA ALA A 303 -32.54 2.96 -4.16
C ALA A 303 -31.52 1.83 -3.92
N ASN A 304 -30.82 1.85 -2.79
CA ASN A 304 -29.80 0.85 -2.46
C ASN A 304 -30.41 -0.55 -2.22
N TRP A 305 -31.49 -0.66 -1.43
CA TRP A 305 -32.10 -1.98 -1.17
C TRP A 305 -32.93 -2.47 -2.37
N VAL A 306 -33.54 -1.59 -3.16
CA VAL A 306 -34.28 -2.01 -4.39
C VAL A 306 -33.31 -2.54 -5.45
N THR A 307 -32.22 -1.83 -5.73
CA THR A 307 -31.24 -2.26 -6.75
C THR A 307 -30.65 -3.63 -6.44
N HIS A 308 -30.23 -3.86 -5.19
CA HIS A 308 -29.72 -5.16 -4.78
C HIS A 308 -30.82 -6.19 -4.49
N GLY A 309 -32.04 -5.77 -4.15
CA GLY A 309 -33.20 -6.66 -4.04
C GLY A 309 -33.57 -7.30 -5.38
N ILE A 310 -33.46 -6.55 -6.48
CA ILE A 310 -33.56 -7.10 -7.84
C ILE A 310 -32.43 -8.11 -8.08
N GLY A 311 -31.19 -7.76 -7.72
CA GLY A 311 -30.05 -8.69 -7.80
C GLY A 311 -30.25 -9.97 -7.00
N MET A 312 -30.88 -9.90 -5.83
CA MET A 312 -31.21 -11.05 -4.99
C MET A 312 -32.18 -12.00 -5.71
N LEU A 313 -33.28 -11.47 -6.27
CA LEU A 313 -34.24 -12.27 -7.04
C LEU A 313 -33.61 -12.89 -8.28
N LEU A 314 -32.82 -12.12 -9.04
CA LEU A 314 -32.08 -12.62 -10.20
C LEU A 314 -31.06 -13.70 -9.80
N SER A 315 -30.46 -13.61 -8.62
CA SER A 315 -29.50 -14.61 -8.12
C SER A 315 -30.16 -15.92 -7.75
N VAL A 316 -31.39 -15.90 -7.22
CA VAL A 316 -32.18 -17.12 -7.01
C VAL A 316 -32.42 -17.82 -8.35
N VAL A 317 -32.93 -17.08 -9.34
CA VAL A 317 -33.17 -17.62 -10.69
C VAL A 317 -31.87 -18.14 -11.30
N GLY A 318 -30.80 -17.35 -11.26
CA GLY A 318 -29.49 -17.70 -11.78
C GLY A 318 -28.90 -18.95 -11.12
N LEU A 319 -28.94 -19.05 -9.79
CA LEU A 319 -28.50 -20.23 -9.05
C LEU A 319 -29.29 -21.48 -9.47
N THR A 320 -30.62 -21.38 -9.56
CA THR A 320 -31.47 -22.49 -10.01
C THR A 320 -31.11 -22.94 -11.43
N LEU A 321 -30.96 -22.01 -12.37
CA LEU A 321 -30.55 -22.32 -13.75
C LEU A 321 -29.17 -22.97 -13.79
N LEU A 322 -28.20 -22.42 -13.05
CA LEU A 322 -26.85 -22.97 -12.97
C LEU A 322 -26.85 -24.41 -12.46
N ILE A 323 -27.58 -24.72 -11.39
CA ILE A 323 -27.69 -26.08 -10.82
C ILE A 323 -28.36 -27.04 -11.81
N ILE A 324 -29.50 -26.65 -12.38
CA ILE A 324 -30.26 -27.52 -13.28
C ILE A 324 -29.42 -27.86 -14.51
N PHE A 325 -28.89 -26.84 -15.20
CA PHE A 325 -28.18 -27.08 -16.47
C PHE A 325 -26.80 -27.71 -16.28
N SER A 326 -26.11 -27.42 -15.18
CA SER A 326 -24.86 -28.14 -14.85
C SER A 326 -25.14 -29.60 -14.49
N SER A 327 -26.26 -29.91 -13.85
CA SER A 327 -26.67 -31.30 -13.57
C SER A 327 -27.07 -32.06 -14.84
N LEU A 328 -27.68 -31.37 -15.81
CA LEU A 328 -28.14 -31.97 -17.06
C LEU A 328 -27.03 -32.16 -18.10
N ARG A 329 -26.05 -31.25 -18.16
CA ARG A 329 -25.04 -31.20 -19.24
C ARG A 329 -23.60 -31.30 -18.76
N GLY A 330 -23.36 -31.04 -17.48
CA GLY A 330 -22.03 -30.98 -16.88
C GLY A 330 -21.69 -32.25 -16.11
N ASP A 331 -20.55 -32.17 -15.42
CA ASP A 331 -20.11 -33.16 -14.43
C ASP A 331 -20.20 -32.57 -13.01
N ALA A 332 -19.75 -33.34 -12.01
CA ALA A 332 -19.75 -32.89 -10.61
C ALA A 332 -18.97 -31.58 -10.39
N TRP A 333 -17.93 -31.30 -11.18
CA TRP A 333 -17.16 -30.05 -11.07
C TRP A 333 -17.99 -28.85 -11.53
N HIS A 334 -18.75 -29.01 -12.61
CA HIS A 334 -19.69 -27.98 -13.05
C HIS A 334 -20.75 -27.73 -11.98
N VAL A 335 -21.39 -28.78 -11.45
CA VAL A 335 -22.45 -28.62 -10.43
C VAL A 335 -21.92 -27.91 -9.19
N VAL A 336 -20.82 -28.38 -8.62
CA VAL A 336 -20.26 -27.79 -7.39
C VAL A 336 -19.81 -26.36 -7.63
N SER A 337 -19.01 -26.12 -8.66
CA SER A 337 -18.42 -24.80 -8.90
C SER A 337 -19.47 -23.74 -9.27
N PHE A 338 -20.49 -24.12 -10.02
CA PHE A 338 -21.57 -23.22 -10.41
C PHE A 338 -22.50 -22.93 -9.23
N THR A 339 -22.75 -23.93 -8.38
CA THR A 339 -23.50 -23.76 -7.13
C THR A 339 -22.79 -22.79 -6.20
N VAL A 340 -21.46 -22.93 -6.01
CA VAL A 340 -20.65 -22.00 -5.20
C VAL A 340 -20.76 -20.58 -5.74
N PHE A 341 -20.65 -20.39 -7.06
CA PHE A 341 -20.83 -19.08 -7.66
C PHE A 341 -22.23 -18.51 -7.45
N GLY A 342 -23.29 -19.27 -7.74
CA GLY A 342 -24.67 -18.81 -7.54
C GLY A 342 -25.02 -18.51 -6.08
N LEU A 343 -24.51 -19.30 -5.13
CA LEU A 343 -24.67 -19.02 -3.70
C LEU A 343 -23.92 -17.76 -3.27
N SER A 344 -22.75 -17.49 -3.85
CA SER A 344 -22.00 -16.26 -3.55
C SER A 344 -22.75 -14.99 -4.02
N LEU A 345 -23.39 -15.05 -5.20
CA LEU A 345 -24.28 -14.00 -5.69
C LEU A 345 -25.45 -13.81 -4.72
N LEU A 346 -26.16 -14.90 -4.40
CA LEU A 346 -27.30 -14.84 -3.50
C LEU A 346 -26.92 -14.27 -2.13
N ALA A 347 -25.78 -14.68 -1.57
CA ALA A 347 -25.27 -14.19 -0.29
C ALA A 347 -24.99 -12.68 -0.31
N LEU A 348 -24.29 -12.19 -1.34
CA LEU A 348 -24.01 -10.75 -1.51
C LEU A 348 -25.29 -9.93 -1.57
N TYR A 349 -26.18 -10.25 -2.51
CA TYR A 349 -27.37 -9.45 -2.73
C TYR A 349 -28.34 -9.53 -1.56
N THR A 350 -28.44 -10.68 -0.89
CA THR A 350 -29.23 -10.82 0.33
C THR A 350 -28.65 -9.96 1.46
N ALA A 351 -27.36 -10.09 1.75
CA ALA A 351 -26.71 -9.33 2.82
C ALA A 351 -26.85 -7.81 2.60
N SER A 352 -26.66 -7.37 1.35
CA SER A 352 -26.75 -5.96 0.98
C SER A 352 -28.17 -5.41 1.04
N THR A 353 -29.15 -6.18 0.55
CA THR A 353 -30.57 -5.82 0.63
C THR A 353 -30.99 -5.67 2.09
N LEU A 354 -30.67 -6.65 2.93
CA LEU A 354 -30.98 -6.59 4.36
C LEU A 354 -30.29 -5.42 5.06
N TYR A 355 -29.02 -5.15 4.74
CA TYR A 355 -28.26 -4.03 5.30
C TYR A 355 -28.93 -2.67 5.03
N HIS A 356 -29.38 -2.45 3.80
CA HIS A 356 -30.02 -1.20 3.41
C HIS A 356 -31.49 -1.11 3.81
N PHE A 357 -32.19 -2.23 3.91
CA PHE A 357 -33.57 -2.30 4.35
C PHE A 357 -33.73 -2.03 5.86
N TRP A 358 -32.85 -2.60 6.68
CA TRP A 358 -33.04 -2.57 8.13
C TRP A 358 -32.66 -1.22 8.75
N SER A 359 -33.51 -0.70 9.65
CA SER A 359 -33.34 0.61 10.31
C SER A 359 -32.74 0.53 11.72
N SER A 360 -32.86 -0.62 12.40
CA SER A 360 -32.28 -0.83 13.75
C SER A 360 -30.75 -0.77 13.73
N HIS A 361 -30.19 0.03 14.64
CA HIS A 361 -28.76 0.31 14.73
C HIS A 361 -27.88 -0.94 14.92
N ARG A 362 -28.25 -1.83 15.86
CA ARG A 362 -27.45 -3.03 16.16
C ARG A 362 -27.43 -3.99 14.98
N MET A 363 -28.60 -4.25 14.39
CA MET A 363 -28.75 -5.15 13.26
C MET A 363 -28.05 -4.58 12.01
N LYS A 364 -28.21 -3.28 11.75
CA LYS A 364 -27.57 -2.60 10.61
C LYS A 364 -26.05 -2.67 10.67
N ALA A 365 -25.45 -2.50 11.86
CA ALA A 365 -24.00 -2.62 12.02
C ALA A 365 -23.49 -4.04 11.75
N LEU A 366 -24.24 -5.07 12.17
CA LEU A 366 -23.90 -6.47 11.91
C LEU A 366 -24.06 -6.81 10.43
N LEU A 367 -25.21 -6.45 9.82
CA LEU A 367 -25.48 -6.67 8.40
C LEU A 367 -24.47 -5.95 7.50
N GLN A 368 -23.97 -4.79 7.91
CA GLN A 368 -22.91 -4.09 7.19
C GLN A 368 -21.60 -4.90 7.14
N LYS A 369 -21.25 -5.62 8.22
CA LYS A 369 -20.08 -6.51 8.21
C LYS A 369 -20.28 -7.65 7.22
N PHE A 370 -21.46 -8.27 7.23
CA PHE A 370 -21.81 -9.35 6.30
C PHE A 370 -21.82 -8.87 4.85
N ASP A 371 -22.41 -7.70 4.57
CA ASP A 371 -22.43 -7.07 3.25
C ASP A 371 -21.01 -6.87 2.71
N HIS A 372 -20.10 -6.31 3.52
CA HIS A 372 -18.71 -6.11 3.09
C HIS A 372 -17.90 -7.41 3.01
N ALA A 373 -18.20 -8.40 3.84
CA ALA A 373 -17.59 -9.72 3.77
C ALA A 373 -18.05 -10.49 2.52
N ALA A 374 -19.31 -10.35 2.14
CA ALA A 374 -19.89 -11.02 0.98
C ALA A 374 -19.28 -10.55 -0.34
N ILE A 375 -18.68 -9.35 -0.41
CA ILE A 375 -17.90 -8.92 -1.58
C ILE A 375 -16.68 -9.82 -1.80
N PHE A 376 -15.95 -10.17 -0.73
CA PHE A 376 -14.82 -11.12 -0.85
C PHE A 376 -15.29 -12.49 -1.33
N ILE A 377 -16.41 -12.97 -0.77
CA ILE A 377 -17.02 -14.26 -1.14
C ILE A 377 -17.46 -14.25 -2.60
N LEU A 378 -18.10 -13.17 -3.07
CA LEU A 378 -18.52 -13.04 -4.47
C LEU A 378 -17.30 -13.07 -5.39
N ILE A 379 -16.23 -12.33 -5.07
CA ILE A 379 -15.00 -12.35 -5.89
C ILE A 379 -14.50 -13.79 -6.00
N ALA A 380 -14.33 -14.52 -4.90
CA ALA A 380 -13.92 -15.93 -4.98
C ALA A 380 -14.93 -16.84 -5.72
N GLY A 381 -16.23 -16.60 -5.51
CA GLY A 381 -17.30 -17.32 -6.18
C GLY A 381 -17.25 -17.13 -7.70
N THR A 382 -16.96 -15.91 -8.18
CA THR A 382 -16.84 -15.64 -9.63
C THR A 382 -15.67 -16.36 -10.27
N TYR A 383 -14.58 -16.61 -9.54
CA TYR A 383 -13.41 -17.35 -10.03
C TYR A 383 -13.66 -18.85 -10.10
N THR A 384 -14.34 -19.38 -9.09
CA THR A 384 -14.52 -20.82 -8.84
C THR A 384 -14.94 -21.64 -10.08
N PRO A 385 -15.95 -21.25 -10.89
CA PRO A 385 -16.32 -22.02 -12.08
C PRO A 385 -15.20 -22.08 -13.12
N PHE A 386 -14.49 -20.98 -13.37
CA PHE A 386 -13.38 -20.95 -14.34
C PHE A 386 -12.18 -21.78 -13.88
N LEU A 387 -11.86 -21.71 -12.58
CA LEU A 387 -10.71 -22.41 -12.01
C LEU A 387 -10.91 -23.92 -11.92
N LEU A 388 -12.13 -24.37 -11.59
CA LEU A 388 -12.43 -25.79 -11.38
C LEU A 388 -12.93 -26.52 -12.64
N THR A 389 -13.29 -25.79 -13.70
CA THR A 389 -13.69 -26.39 -15.00
C THR A 389 -12.67 -26.07 -16.09
N GLY A 390 -12.64 -24.84 -16.61
CA GLY A 390 -11.81 -24.44 -17.76
C GLY A 390 -10.30 -24.45 -17.52
N LEU A 391 -9.85 -24.16 -16.30
CA LEU A 391 -8.42 -24.10 -15.93
C LEU A 391 -7.96 -25.28 -15.07
N ARG A 392 -8.73 -26.36 -15.08
CA ARG A 392 -8.50 -27.53 -14.23
C ARG A 392 -7.08 -28.06 -14.43
N GLY A 393 -6.26 -27.97 -13.37
CA GLY A 393 -4.83 -28.23 -13.39
C GLY A 393 -4.09 -27.45 -12.30
N PRO A 394 -2.73 -27.42 -12.32
CA PRO A 394 -1.95 -26.69 -11.32
C PRO A 394 -2.34 -25.21 -11.20
N TRP A 395 -2.53 -24.54 -12.34
CA TRP A 395 -2.98 -23.14 -12.38
C TRP A 395 -4.33 -22.93 -11.69
N GLY A 396 -5.33 -23.77 -11.99
CA GLY A 396 -6.65 -23.71 -11.39
C GLY A 396 -6.60 -23.85 -9.87
N TRP A 397 -5.89 -24.86 -9.36
CA TRP A 397 -5.79 -25.11 -7.92
C TRP A 397 -4.98 -24.06 -7.16
N THR A 398 -3.85 -23.61 -7.72
CA THR A 398 -3.03 -22.56 -7.09
C THR A 398 -3.82 -21.27 -6.97
N LEU A 399 -4.46 -20.80 -8.05
CA LEU A 399 -5.27 -19.59 -8.00
C LEU A 399 -6.50 -19.76 -7.11
N PHE A 400 -7.11 -20.94 -7.08
CA PHE A 400 -8.25 -21.23 -6.21
C PHE A 400 -7.85 -21.08 -4.74
N GLY A 401 -6.73 -21.69 -4.35
CA GLY A 401 -6.18 -21.58 -3.00
C GLY A 401 -5.82 -20.14 -2.62
N ILE A 402 -5.19 -19.39 -3.52
CA ILE A 402 -4.83 -17.98 -3.28
C ILE A 402 -6.10 -17.13 -3.08
N VAL A 403 -7.07 -17.22 -3.99
CA VAL A 403 -8.26 -16.37 -3.97
C VAL A 403 -9.15 -16.69 -2.76
N TRP A 404 -9.34 -17.97 -2.42
CA TRP A 404 -10.09 -18.36 -1.22
C TRP A 404 -9.33 -18.09 0.08
N GLY A 405 -8.00 -18.22 0.09
CA GLY A 405 -7.17 -17.82 1.23
C GLY A 405 -7.25 -16.31 1.51
N LEU A 406 -7.16 -15.48 0.46
CA LEU A 406 -7.38 -14.04 0.56
C LEU A 406 -8.81 -13.70 0.97
N THR A 407 -9.79 -14.48 0.55
CA THR A 407 -11.20 -14.33 0.98
C THR A 407 -11.34 -14.59 2.48
N ALA A 408 -10.76 -15.67 3.00
CA ALA A 408 -10.76 -15.96 4.43
C ALA A 408 -10.08 -14.84 5.24
N ALA A 409 -8.91 -14.37 4.78
CA ALA A 409 -8.23 -13.22 5.37
C ALA A 409 -9.06 -11.93 5.32
N GLY A 410 -9.73 -11.68 4.19
CA GLY A 410 -10.61 -10.52 3.99
C GLY A 410 -11.84 -10.55 4.90
N ILE A 411 -12.46 -11.72 5.08
CA ILE A 411 -13.56 -11.92 6.04
C ILE A 411 -13.06 -11.66 7.46
N ALA A 412 -11.96 -12.29 7.88
CA ALA A 412 -11.38 -12.08 9.21
C ALA A 412 -11.06 -10.60 9.46
N PHE A 413 -10.46 -9.93 8.48
CA PHE A 413 -10.19 -8.50 8.52
C PHE A 413 -11.48 -7.69 8.73
N GLN A 414 -12.58 -8.07 8.05
CA GLN A 414 -13.83 -7.34 8.14
C GLN A 414 -14.57 -7.53 9.46
N PHE A 415 -14.35 -8.63 10.17
CA PHE A 415 -14.89 -8.82 11.52
C PHE A 415 -14.02 -8.22 12.63
N LEU A 416 -12.68 -8.26 12.47
CA LEU A 416 -11.71 -7.80 13.48
C LEU A 416 -11.38 -6.30 13.41
N ALA A 417 -11.32 -5.73 12.20
CA ALA A 417 -10.89 -4.36 11.95
C ALA A 417 -11.96 -3.50 11.23
N PHE A 418 -13.24 -3.88 11.37
CA PHE A 418 -14.37 -3.29 10.67
C PHE A 418 -14.37 -1.76 10.69
N GLY A 419 -14.52 -1.14 9.51
CA GLY A 419 -14.69 0.30 9.36
C GLY A 419 -13.43 1.15 9.57
N ARG A 420 -12.34 0.57 10.09
CA ARG A 420 -11.08 1.28 10.43
C ARG A 420 -10.25 1.62 9.18
N HIS A 421 -10.25 0.75 8.16
CA HIS A 421 -9.45 0.95 6.93
C HIS A 421 -10.25 0.66 5.64
N LYS A 422 -11.27 1.47 5.35
CA LYS A 422 -12.12 1.30 4.15
C LYS A 422 -11.35 1.25 2.83
N LEU A 423 -10.31 2.07 2.68
CA LEU A 423 -9.48 2.08 1.47
C LEU A 423 -8.75 0.75 1.27
N LEU A 424 -8.26 0.12 2.35
CA LEU A 424 -7.56 -1.15 2.27
C LEU A 424 -8.49 -2.25 1.76
N SER A 425 -9.73 -2.32 2.24
CA SER A 425 -10.73 -3.27 1.71
C SER A 425 -10.99 -3.04 0.22
N VAL A 426 -11.15 -1.78 -0.21
CA VAL A 426 -11.37 -1.45 -1.63
C VAL A 426 -10.18 -1.88 -2.50
N LEU A 427 -8.95 -1.57 -2.06
CA LEU A 427 -7.74 -2.00 -2.77
C LEU A 427 -7.64 -3.53 -2.82
N ALA A 428 -7.97 -4.22 -1.73
CA ALA A 428 -7.99 -5.68 -1.69
C ALA A 428 -9.02 -6.27 -2.66
N TYR A 429 -10.23 -5.70 -2.74
CA TYR A 429 -11.26 -6.14 -3.68
C TYR A 429 -10.80 -6.01 -5.13
N VAL A 430 -10.23 -4.86 -5.49
CA VAL A 430 -9.73 -4.61 -6.86
C VAL A 430 -8.56 -5.53 -7.17
N PHE A 431 -7.59 -5.64 -6.24
CA PHE A 431 -6.45 -6.53 -6.40
C PHE A 431 -6.88 -7.98 -6.61
N MET A 432 -7.75 -8.50 -5.73
CA MET A 432 -8.29 -9.86 -5.86
C MET A 432 -9.07 -10.05 -7.15
N GLY A 433 -9.88 -9.06 -7.55
CA GLY A 433 -10.68 -9.11 -8.77
C GLY A 433 -9.85 -9.24 -10.05
N TRP A 434 -8.62 -8.72 -10.06
CA TRP A 434 -7.72 -8.76 -11.23
C TRP A 434 -6.66 -9.87 -11.18
N LEU A 435 -6.63 -10.72 -10.14
CA LEU A 435 -5.69 -11.84 -10.05
C LEU A 435 -5.75 -12.81 -11.25
N ILE A 436 -6.90 -12.91 -11.91
CA ILE A 436 -7.08 -13.76 -13.08
C ILE A 436 -6.16 -13.37 -14.25
N ILE A 437 -5.66 -12.13 -14.30
CA ILE A 437 -4.68 -11.70 -15.32
C ILE A 437 -3.45 -12.62 -15.31
N VAL A 438 -3.01 -13.10 -14.14
CA VAL A 438 -1.84 -13.99 -14.04
C VAL A 438 -2.06 -15.29 -14.82
N ALA A 439 -3.31 -15.73 -14.95
CA ALA A 439 -3.70 -16.89 -15.76
C ALA A 439 -4.38 -16.50 -17.09
N ILE A 440 -4.13 -15.30 -17.66
CA ILE A 440 -4.82 -14.90 -18.89
C ILE A 440 -4.53 -15.85 -20.06
N LYS A 441 -3.28 -16.33 -20.19
CA LYS A 441 -2.87 -17.22 -21.29
C LYS A 441 -3.63 -18.55 -21.25
N PRO A 442 -3.59 -19.32 -20.13
CA PRO A 442 -4.38 -20.54 -20.07
C PRO A 442 -5.89 -20.26 -20.09
N LEU A 443 -6.37 -19.10 -19.61
CA LEU A 443 -7.78 -18.72 -19.68
C LEU A 443 -8.24 -18.47 -21.12
N MET A 444 -7.42 -17.78 -21.91
CA MET A 444 -7.68 -17.54 -23.33
C MET A 444 -7.68 -18.83 -24.14
N ALA A 445 -6.89 -19.82 -23.72
CA ALA A 445 -6.87 -21.13 -24.35
C ALA A 445 -8.09 -21.99 -23.98
N SER A 446 -8.69 -21.79 -22.80
CA SER A 446 -9.82 -22.60 -22.31
C SER A 446 -11.19 -21.99 -22.56
N LEU A 447 -11.27 -20.70 -22.89
CA LEU A 447 -12.53 -20.01 -23.14
C LEU A 447 -12.67 -19.44 -24.55
N PRO A 448 -13.83 -19.60 -25.20
CA PRO A 448 -14.16 -18.86 -26.41
C PRO A 448 -14.11 -17.34 -26.20
N ALA A 449 -13.83 -16.60 -27.27
CA ALA A 449 -13.68 -15.14 -27.24
C ALA A 449 -14.88 -14.40 -26.61
N GLY A 450 -16.11 -14.87 -26.83
CA GLY A 450 -17.31 -14.28 -26.22
C GLY A 450 -17.29 -14.31 -24.69
N GLY A 451 -16.86 -15.42 -24.09
CA GLY A 451 -16.73 -15.54 -22.64
C GLY A 451 -15.62 -14.64 -22.07
N LEU A 452 -14.51 -14.50 -22.81
CA LEU A 452 -13.43 -13.56 -22.44
C LEU A 452 -13.91 -12.11 -22.47
N TRP A 453 -14.66 -11.70 -23.50
CA TRP A 453 -15.21 -10.34 -23.56
C TRP A 453 -16.20 -10.05 -22.45
N LEU A 454 -17.03 -11.03 -22.07
CA LEU A 454 -17.90 -10.91 -20.90
C LEU A 454 -17.11 -10.79 -19.60
N LEU A 455 -16.01 -11.53 -19.42
CA LEU A 455 -15.13 -11.38 -18.26
C LEU A 455 -14.48 -9.99 -18.20
N VAL A 456 -13.97 -9.50 -19.33
CA VAL A 456 -13.40 -8.14 -19.43
C VAL A 456 -14.45 -7.10 -19.11
N ALA A 457 -15.63 -7.18 -19.74
CA ALA A 457 -16.75 -6.27 -19.46
C ALA A 457 -17.15 -6.31 -17.98
N GLY A 458 -17.24 -7.49 -17.38
CA GLY A 458 -17.57 -7.66 -15.97
C GLY A 458 -16.51 -7.06 -15.04
N GLY A 459 -15.22 -7.32 -15.30
CA GLY A 459 -14.10 -6.75 -14.55
C GLY A 459 -14.04 -5.22 -14.65
N LEU A 460 -14.33 -4.67 -15.83
CA LEU A 460 -14.47 -3.22 -16.04
C LEU A 460 -15.68 -2.65 -15.30
N CYS A 461 -16.85 -3.31 -15.32
CA CYS A 461 -18.01 -2.90 -14.54
C CYS A 461 -17.67 -2.79 -13.06
N TYR A 462 -17.05 -3.81 -12.47
CA TYR A 462 -16.61 -3.75 -11.07
C TYR A 462 -15.59 -2.65 -10.81
N THR A 463 -14.60 -2.47 -11.69
CA THR A 463 -13.54 -1.46 -11.49
C THR A 463 -14.07 -0.04 -11.62
N VAL A 464 -14.85 0.25 -12.68
CA VAL A 464 -15.47 1.56 -12.91
C VAL A 464 -16.48 1.87 -11.81
N GLY A 465 -17.23 0.88 -11.35
CA GLY A 465 -18.16 1.06 -10.24
C GLY A 465 -17.47 1.59 -8.97
N VAL A 466 -16.22 1.18 -8.69
CA VAL A 466 -15.49 1.64 -7.49
C VAL A 466 -15.33 3.16 -7.48
N VAL A 467 -15.23 3.79 -8.66
CA VAL A 467 -15.18 5.26 -8.80
C VAL A 467 -16.45 5.87 -8.20
N PHE A 468 -17.63 5.36 -8.54
CA PHE A 468 -18.91 5.82 -8.00
C PHE A 468 -19.06 5.49 -6.50
N TYR A 469 -18.57 4.33 -6.05
CA TYR A 469 -18.55 4.00 -4.62
C TYR A 469 -17.76 5.03 -3.80
N LEU A 470 -16.61 5.48 -4.31
CA LEU A 470 -15.75 6.46 -3.66
C LEU A 470 -16.25 7.91 -3.81
N TRP A 471 -17.09 8.20 -4.80
CA TRP A 471 -17.63 9.53 -5.10
C TRP A 471 -18.78 9.96 -4.18
N ARG A 472 -18.52 10.05 -2.87
CA ARG A 472 -19.51 10.36 -1.82
C ARG A 472 -20.23 11.72 -1.92
N ARG A 473 -19.80 12.60 -2.83
CA ARG A 473 -20.45 13.90 -3.10
C ARG A 473 -21.59 13.80 -4.11
N LEU A 474 -21.59 12.77 -4.95
CA LEU A 474 -22.62 12.53 -5.94
C LEU A 474 -23.84 11.90 -5.24
N ARG A 475 -25.03 12.45 -5.45
CA ARG A 475 -26.27 11.88 -4.89
C ARG A 475 -26.54 10.52 -5.54
N PHE A 476 -27.01 9.53 -4.78
CA PHE A 476 -27.23 8.14 -5.26
C PHE A 476 -25.98 7.40 -5.73
N HIS A 477 -24.78 7.89 -5.42
CA HIS A 477 -23.52 7.26 -5.84
C HIS A 477 -23.43 5.76 -5.48
N HIS A 478 -23.99 5.36 -4.34
CA HIS A 478 -23.99 3.98 -3.88
C HIS A 478 -24.96 3.09 -4.67
N ALA A 479 -26.13 3.60 -5.05
CA ALA A 479 -27.07 2.89 -5.91
C ALA A 479 -26.52 2.74 -7.35
N VAL A 480 -25.78 3.75 -7.85
CA VAL A 480 -25.07 3.63 -9.13
C VAL A 480 -23.99 2.53 -9.04
N TRP A 481 -23.23 2.51 -7.94
CA TRP A 481 -22.30 1.41 -7.65
C TRP A 481 -22.99 0.04 -7.66
N HIS A 482 -24.15 -0.09 -7.01
CA HIS A 482 -24.96 -1.33 -7.04
C HIS A 482 -25.32 -1.74 -8.46
N GLY A 483 -25.69 -0.78 -9.31
CA GLY A 483 -25.95 -1.03 -10.74
C GLY A 483 -24.72 -1.61 -11.47
N PHE A 484 -23.53 -1.07 -11.21
CA PHE A 484 -22.28 -1.60 -11.77
C PHE A 484 -21.94 -3.00 -11.25
N VAL A 485 -22.16 -3.27 -9.95
CA VAL A 485 -21.97 -4.60 -9.35
C VAL A 485 -22.92 -5.61 -9.98
N LEU A 486 -24.18 -5.23 -10.20
CA LEU A 486 -25.17 -6.06 -10.88
C LEU A 486 -24.81 -6.32 -12.35
N GLY A 487 -24.40 -5.29 -13.09
CA GLY A 487 -23.89 -5.44 -14.46
C GLY A 487 -22.70 -6.39 -14.52
N GLY A 488 -21.73 -6.22 -13.62
CA GLY A 488 -20.58 -7.12 -13.50
C GLY A 488 -20.99 -8.57 -13.20
N SER A 489 -21.94 -8.77 -12.29
CA SER A 489 -22.48 -10.09 -11.95
C SER A 489 -23.20 -10.74 -13.13
N VAL A 490 -23.99 -9.99 -13.90
CA VAL A 490 -24.67 -10.49 -15.10
C VAL A 490 -23.65 -10.92 -16.16
N CYS A 491 -22.60 -10.12 -16.39
CA CYS A 491 -21.53 -10.51 -17.31
C CYS A 491 -20.85 -11.82 -16.90
N HIS A 492 -20.51 -11.98 -15.62
CA HIS A 492 -19.90 -13.22 -15.12
C HIS A 492 -20.88 -14.40 -15.16
N PHE A 493 -22.15 -14.17 -14.82
CA PHE A 493 -23.21 -15.17 -14.95
C PHE A 493 -23.32 -15.67 -16.39
N LEU A 494 -23.40 -14.78 -17.36
CA LEU A 494 -23.49 -15.14 -18.78
C LEU A 494 -22.21 -15.84 -19.26
N ALA A 495 -21.03 -15.40 -18.80
CA ALA A 495 -19.76 -16.05 -19.13
C ALA A 495 -19.77 -17.52 -18.67
N VAL A 496 -20.19 -17.78 -17.42
CA VAL A 496 -20.29 -19.13 -16.86
C VAL A 496 -21.39 -19.93 -17.56
N PHE A 497 -22.60 -19.39 -17.63
CA PHE A 497 -23.77 -20.11 -18.13
C PHE A 497 -23.66 -20.43 -19.63
N VAL A 498 -23.19 -19.49 -20.46
CA VAL A 498 -23.17 -19.66 -21.91
C VAL A 498 -21.88 -20.35 -22.39
N PHE A 499 -20.74 -20.11 -21.74
CA PHE A 499 -19.44 -20.52 -22.26
C PHE A 499 -18.74 -21.62 -21.46
N LEU A 500 -19.14 -21.88 -20.20
CA LEU A 500 -18.57 -22.98 -19.40
C LEU A 500 -19.48 -24.21 -19.32
N LEU A 501 -20.77 -24.11 -19.67
CA LEU A 501 -21.59 -25.31 -19.82
C LEU A 501 -21.11 -26.12 -21.03
N PRO A 502 -20.94 -27.44 -20.90
CA PRO A 502 -20.70 -28.30 -22.05
C PRO A 502 -21.85 -28.17 -23.04
N ARG A 503 -21.52 -28.06 -24.34
CA ARG A 503 -22.52 -28.09 -25.40
C ARG A 503 -23.02 -29.53 -25.52
N THR A 504 -24.33 -29.70 -25.60
CA THR A 504 -24.92 -30.99 -25.98
C THR A 504 -24.43 -31.33 -27.38
N ALA A 505 -23.87 -32.54 -27.53
CA ALA A 505 -23.44 -33.07 -28.83
C ALA A 505 -24.62 -33.19 -29.81
#